data_AF-A0A1B3SL42-F1
#
_entry.id   AF-A0A1B3SL42-F1
#
_cell.length_a   1.000
_cell.length_b   1.000
_cell.length_c   1.000
_cell.angle_alpha   90.00
_cell.angle_beta   90.00
_cell.angle_gamma   90.00
#
_symmetry.space_group_name_H-M   'P 1'
#
loop_
_entity.id
_entity.type
_entity.pdbx_description
1 polymer ?
#
loop_
_entity_poly.entity_id
_entity_poly.type
_entity_poly.pdbx_seq_one_letter_code
_entity_poly.pdbx_strand_id
1 'polypeptide(L)'
;MKKVLSLLASISVISTSAINAIACSQGQDDFEILFVPSVNSSEILNTVKPLEQKLKEKLKTKAEKDGRTFNKNVVINTSTSYEIAAQALKTGKADLAFLPVNTYYSYRGEQDSKTGLYSDEGILLSSSRNGATPDTTLEEFMGSDKKFDTNKAQDLMDGSISLALSKNYNKLTKSISSKKDADSKLQDSNNPATYYRTYIIANSAKLQNLNFDLESLTSDNYVKTLKDLFINNSFKFTFGKSTTSSGSVLYPIMWLSKVVGLTNEEIHNMWISSNKQENYQDGASKVSTGSYDASVNYSDARSQLGTEEAVVDAYKNTQIIGTSSAILNDGIMYSKKRLNDEKQLNDLRESFKELVVSEKEIFSVYEHTGYVGPDSIDNSDAWEKAQDETITKSNVEAQKVREMIENW
;
A
#
# COMPACT_ATOMS: atom_id res chain seq x y z
N MET A 1 -41.95 47.29 32.12
CA MET A 1 -41.19 46.04 32.32
C MET A 1 -42.18 44.88 32.30
N LYS A 2 -42.42 44.29 31.14
CA LYS A 2 -43.29 43.12 30.95
C LYS A 2 -42.60 42.21 29.96
N LYS A 3 -42.12 41.05 30.37
CA LYS A 3 -41.97 39.90 29.48
C LYS A 3 -42.36 38.65 30.23
N VAL A 4 -43.52 38.16 29.83
CA VAL A 4 -44.24 36.97 30.26
C VAL A 4 -43.59 35.75 29.61
N LEU A 5 -43.52 34.65 30.37
CA LEU A 5 -43.20 33.30 29.87
C LEU A 5 -44.20 32.86 28.79
N SER A 6 -43.72 32.17 27.76
CA SER A 6 -44.44 31.00 27.22
C SER A 6 -43.49 30.03 26.53
N LEU A 7 -43.58 28.76 26.92
CA LEU A 7 -43.09 27.58 26.21
C LEU A 7 -43.55 27.57 24.74
N LEU A 8 -42.72 27.04 23.83
CA LEU A 8 -43.01 25.85 23.00
C LEU A 8 -41.96 25.63 21.89
N ALA A 9 -41.78 24.34 21.58
CA ALA A 9 -41.24 23.76 20.34
C ALA A 9 -39.72 23.79 20.11
N SER A 10 -39.10 22.73 20.62
CA SER A 10 -37.94 22.04 20.04
C SER A 10 -38.01 21.88 18.52
N ILE A 11 -37.06 22.49 17.80
CA ILE A 11 -36.56 21.98 16.52
C ILE A 11 -35.04 22.00 16.62
N SER A 12 -34.49 20.84 17.01
CA SER A 12 -33.10 20.50 16.75
C SER A 12 -32.91 20.47 15.24
N VAL A 13 -32.22 21.48 14.72
CA VAL A 13 -31.67 21.44 13.36
C VAL A 13 -30.56 20.39 13.37
N ILE A 14 -30.92 19.15 13.07
CA ILE A 14 -29.96 18.14 12.65
C ILE A 14 -29.46 18.63 11.30
N SER A 15 -28.27 19.22 11.29
CA SER A 15 -27.47 19.38 10.09
C SER A 15 -27.20 17.97 9.56
N THR A 16 -28.03 17.50 8.63
CA THR A 16 -27.75 16.30 7.86
C THR A 16 -26.50 16.58 7.03
N SER A 17 -25.35 16.17 7.56
CA SER A 17 -24.19 15.84 6.74
C SER A 17 -24.68 14.87 5.67
N ALA A 18 -24.56 15.28 4.41
CA ALA A 18 -24.90 14.45 3.27
C ALA A 18 -24.06 13.16 3.37
N ILE A 19 -24.73 12.08 3.77
CA ILE A 19 -24.21 10.73 3.60
C ILE A 19 -24.23 10.53 2.09
N ASN A 20 -23.06 10.58 1.45
CA ASN A 20 -22.89 9.98 0.12
C ASN A 20 -23.03 8.47 0.33
N ALA A 21 -24.28 8.02 0.49
CA ALA A 21 -24.63 6.64 0.34
C ALA A 21 -24.22 6.27 -1.08
N ILE A 22 -23.49 5.17 -1.23
CA ILE A 22 -23.23 4.52 -2.51
C ILE A 22 -24.55 4.60 -3.29
N ALA A 23 -24.56 5.38 -4.37
CA ALA A 23 -25.71 5.43 -5.26
C ALA A 23 -25.82 4.03 -5.84
N CYS A 24 -26.66 3.20 -5.23
CA CYS A 24 -26.95 1.87 -5.70
C CYS A 24 -27.65 2.00 -7.05
N SER A 25 -26.91 2.05 -8.15
CA SER A 25 -27.48 1.72 -9.46
C SER A 25 -27.62 0.20 -9.51
N GLN A 26 -28.70 -0.31 -8.90
CA GLN A 26 -29.10 -1.70 -9.08
C GLN A 26 -29.80 -1.85 -10.43
N GLY A 27 -29.03 -1.82 -11.51
CA GLY A 27 -29.38 -2.51 -12.74
C GLY A 27 -28.68 -3.88 -12.73
N GLN A 28 -29.41 -4.98 -12.97
CA GLN A 28 -28.74 -6.27 -13.24
C GLN A 28 -27.79 -6.21 -14.46
N ASP A 29 -27.92 -5.15 -15.27
CA ASP A 29 -27.13 -4.85 -16.45
C ASP A 29 -25.83 -4.07 -16.17
N ASP A 30 -25.59 -3.60 -14.93
CA ASP A 30 -24.37 -2.88 -14.60
C ASP A 30 -23.22 -3.85 -14.25
N PHE A 31 -22.01 -3.47 -14.67
CA PHE A 31 -20.73 -4.05 -14.30
C PHE A 31 -20.03 -3.04 -13.39
N GLU A 32 -20.16 -3.26 -12.08
CA GLU A 32 -19.80 -2.29 -11.04
C GLU A 32 -18.33 -2.48 -10.61
N ILE A 33 -17.55 -1.39 -10.66
CA ILE A 33 -16.14 -1.36 -10.28
C ILE A 33 -15.93 -0.33 -9.17
N LEU A 34 -15.39 -0.77 -8.04
CA LEU A 34 -15.16 0.09 -6.88
C LEU A 34 -13.69 0.50 -6.76
N PHE A 35 -13.46 1.81 -6.63
CA PHE A 35 -12.18 2.39 -6.24
C PHE A 35 -12.23 2.79 -4.75
N VAL A 36 -11.19 2.44 -4.00
CA VAL A 36 -11.10 2.73 -2.56
C VAL A 36 -10.49 4.11 -2.28
N PRO A 37 -10.83 4.76 -1.15
CA PRO A 37 -10.45 6.14 -0.88
C PRO A 37 -9.02 6.24 -0.32
N SER A 38 -8.01 5.96 -1.15
CA SER A 38 -6.59 6.20 -0.78
C SER A 38 -6.14 7.65 -1.03
N VAL A 39 -6.88 8.39 -1.86
CA VAL A 39 -6.83 9.85 -2.04
C VAL A 39 -8.26 10.42 -2.03
N ASN A 40 -8.44 11.72 -2.31
CA ASN A 40 -9.76 12.34 -2.29
C ASN A 40 -10.72 11.67 -3.31
N SER A 41 -11.90 11.22 -2.87
CA SER A 41 -12.84 10.48 -3.71
C SER A 41 -13.26 11.21 -4.99
N SER A 42 -13.40 12.55 -4.94
CA SER A 42 -13.75 13.33 -6.13
C SER A 42 -12.61 13.37 -7.14
N GLU A 43 -11.36 13.44 -6.67
CA GLU A 43 -10.17 13.38 -7.51
C GLU A 43 -10.04 12.01 -8.17
N ILE A 44 -10.26 10.93 -7.40
CA ILE A 44 -10.29 9.57 -7.95
C ILE A 44 -11.32 9.51 -9.07
N LEU A 45 -12.58 9.86 -8.79
CA LEU A 45 -13.66 9.72 -9.75
C LEU A 45 -13.41 10.51 -11.03
N ASN A 46 -12.92 11.75 -10.92
CA ASN A 46 -12.61 12.58 -12.08
C ASN A 46 -11.52 11.97 -12.96
N THR A 47 -10.50 11.36 -12.34
CA THR A 47 -9.38 10.71 -13.05
C THR A 47 -9.81 9.40 -13.70
N VAL A 48 -10.60 8.57 -13.01
CA VAL A 48 -10.91 7.21 -13.47
C VAL A 48 -12.15 7.11 -14.35
N LYS A 49 -13.02 8.14 -14.39
CA LYS A 49 -14.28 8.09 -15.16
C LYS A 49 -14.13 7.65 -16.63
N PRO A 50 -13.09 8.09 -17.38
CA PRO A 50 -12.90 7.63 -18.77
C PRO A 50 -12.72 6.12 -18.92
N LEU A 51 -12.35 5.40 -17.86
CA LEU A 51 -12.18 3.95 -17.86
C LEU A 51 -13.48 3.20 -18.13
N GLU A 52 -14.65 3.74 -17.76
CA GLU A 52 -15.95 3.10 -18.01
C GLU A 52 -16.14 2.76 -19.48
N GLN A 53 -16.01 3.77 -20.35
CA GLN A 53 -16.16 3.59 -21.79
C GLN A 53 -15.06 2.71 -22.37
N LYS A 54 -13.80 2.98 -22.02
CA LYS A 54 -12.64 2.27 -22.57
C LYS A 54 -12.63 0.79 -22.23
N LEU A 55 -12.98 0.44 -21.00
CA LEU A 55 -13.09 -0.95 -20.58
C LEU A 55 -14.28 -1.64 -21.27
N LYS A 56 -15.45 -0.97 -21.35
CA LYS A 56 -16.63 -1.51 -22.04
C LYS A 56 -16.33 -1.84 -23.51
N GLU A 57 -15.65 -0.93 -24.22
CA GLU A 57 -15.26 -1.12 -25.63
C GLU A 57 -14.28 -2.29 -25.81
N LYS A 58 -13.27 -2.41 -24.95
CA LYS A 58 -12.32 -3.54 -24.99
C LYS A 58 -13.00 -4.88 -24.72
N LEU A 59 -13.82 -4.96 -23.67
CA LEU A 59 -14.53 -6.19 -23.32
C LEU A 59 -15.51 -6.62 -24.42
N LYS A 60 -16.24 -5.66 -25.01
CA LYS A 60 -17.11 -5.92 -26.17
C LYS A 60 -16.31 -6.47 -27.35
N THR A 61 -15.20 -5.83 -27.70
CA THR A 61 -14.34 -6.25 -28.81
C THR A 61 -13.76 -7.65 -28.59
N LYS A 62 -13.32 -7.99 -27.38
CA LYS A 62 -12.79 -9.31 -27.05
C LYS A 62 -13.87 -10.39 -27.09
N ALA A 63 -15.05 -10.13 -26.53
CA ALA A 63 -16.18 -11.05 -26.57
C ALA A 63 -16.66 -11.32 -28.01
N GLU A 64 -16.74 -10.29 -28.86
CA GLU A 64 -17.17 -10.46 -30.27
C GLU A 64 -16.23 -11.36 -31.08
N LYS A 65 -14.92 -11.36 -30.76
CA LYS A 65 -13.92 -12.18 -31.48
C LYS A 65 -14.13 -13.67 -31.33
N ASP A 66 -14.73 -14.14 -30.24
CA ASP A 66 -15.00 -15.57 -30.01
C ASP A 66 -16.50 -15.90 -29.94
N GLY A 67 -17.35 -15.00 -30.45
CA GLY A 67 -18.79 -15.19 -30.59
C GLY A 67 -19.60 -14.97 -29.31
N ARG A 68 -18.97 -14.47 -28.24
CA ARG A 68 -19.66 -14.01 -27.03
C ARG A 68 -20.18 -12.57 -27.22
N THR A 69 -20.94 -12.09 -26.24
CA THR A 69 -21.39 -10.69 -26.19
C THR A 69 -21.14 -10.09 -24.82
N PHE A 70 -20.74 -8.82 -24.78
CA PHE A 70 -20.65 -8.04 -23.54
C PHE A 70 -21.58 -6.83 -23.66
N ASN A 71 -22.74 -6.91 -23.01
CA ASN A 71 -23.81 -5.90 -23.10
C ASN A 71 -23.96 -5.08 -21.81
N LYS A 72 -23.14 -5.34 -20.79
CA LYS A 72 -23.23 -4.65 -19.51
C LYS A 72 -22.75 -3.19 -19.62
N ASN A 73 -23.30 -2.32 -18.78
CA ASN A 73 -22.79 -0.97 -18.59
C ASN A 73 -21.69 -0.99 -17.54
N VAL A 74 -20.47 -0.60 -17.91
CA VAL A 74 -19.40 -0.46 -16.92
C VAL A 74 -19.64 0.82 -16.13
N VAL A 75 -19.74 0.69 -14.81
CA VAL A 75 -19.95 1.80 -13.86
C VAL A 75 -18.81 1.79 -12.85
N ILE A 76 -18.21 2.95 -12.65
CA ILE A 76 -17.15 3.16 -11.66
C ILE A 76 -17.66 4.08 -10.56
N ASN A 77 -17.55 3.59 -9.33
CA ASN A 77 -17.86 4.34 -8.13
C ASN A 77 -16.68 4.31 -7.15
N THR A 78 -16.69 5.25 -6.21
CA THR A 78 -15.77 5.23 -5.08
C THR A 78 -16.48 4.67 -3.85
N SER A 79 -15.77 3.85 -3.08
CA SER A 79 -16.25 3.38 -1.78
C SER A 79 -15.92 4.39 -0.68
N THR A 80 -16.70 4.38 0.39
CA THR A 80 -16.46 5.17 1.60
C THR A 80 -15.40 4.56 2.52
N SER A 81 -15.12 3.26 2.38
CA SER A 81 -13.98 2.59 3.04
C SER A 81 -13.51 1.36 2.27
N TYR A 82 -12.34 0.83 2.64
CA TYR A 82 -11.81 -0.43 2.10
C TYR A 82 -12.74 -1.61 2.44
N GLU A 83 -13.20 -1.69 3.69
CA GLU A 83 -14.09 -2.72 4.20
C GLU A 83 -15.44 -2.75 3.49
N ILE A 84 -15.99 -1.57 3.17
CA ILE A 84 -17.27 -1.47 2.45
C ILE A 84 -17.12 -1.97 1.01
N ALA A 85 -15.99 -1.69 0.35
CA ALA A 85 -15.73 -2.18 -1.01
C ALA A 85 -15.60 -3.71 -1.03
N ALA A 86 -14.83 -4.28 -0.09
CA ALA A 86 -14.70 -5.73 0.05
C ALA A 86 -16.04 -6.39 0.40
N GLN A 87 -16.79 -5.83 1.36
CA GLN A 87 -18.13 -6.32 1.68
C GLN A 87 -19.08 -6.30 0.46
N ALA A 88 -18.94 -5.32 -0.44
CA ALA A 88 -19.70 -5.28 -1.69
C ALA A 88 -19.31 -6.42 -2.64
N LEU A 89 -18.03 -6.76 -2.78
CA LEU A 89 -17.59 -7.94 -3.54
C LEU A 89 -18.14 -9.23 -2.94
N LYS A 90 -17.91 -9.45 -1.64
CA LYS A 90 -18.40 -10.63 -0.91
C LYS A 90 -19.92 -10.83 -1.02
N THR A 91 -20.69 -9.74 -1.07
CA THR A 91 -22.16 -9.81 -1.19
C THR A 91 -22.67 -9.82 -2.63
N GLY A 92 -21.78 -9.71 -3.61
CA GLY A 92 -22.15 -9.65 -5.03
C GLY A 92 -22.82 -8.34 -5.43
N LYS A 93 -22.58 -7.26 -4.69
CA LYS A 93 -23.04 -5.90 -5.00
C LYS A 93 -22.10 -5.16 -5.95
N ALA A 94 -20.86 -5.61 -6.09
CA ALA A 94 -19.89 -5.12 -7.06
C ALA A 94 -19.25 -6.30 -7.82
N ASP A 95 -18.82 -6.06 -9.05
CA ASP A 95 -18.15 -7.06 -9.87
C ASP A 95 -16.64 -7.05 -9.58
N LEU A 96 -16.02 -5.86 -9.52
CA LEU A 96 -14.60 -5.65 -9.21
C LEU A 96 -14.38 -4.58 -8.14
N ALA A 97 -13.27 -4.69 -7.41
CA ALA A 97 -12.77 -3.61 -6.57
C ALA A 97 -11.24 -3.55 -6.58
N PHE A 98 -10.69 -2.34 -6.55
CA PHE A 98 -9.28 -2.10 -6.33
C PHE A 98 -9.02 -2.11 -4.82
N LEU A 99 -8.41 -3.17 -4.30
CA LEU A 99 -8.26 -3.37 -2.85
C LEU A 99 -6.79 -3.59 -2.46
N PRO A 100 -6.38 -3.10 -1.28
CA PRO A 100 -5.19 -3.59 -0.60
C PRO A 100 -5.33 -5.07 -0.24
N VAL A 101 -4.22 -5.82 -0.30
CA VAL A 101 -4.21 -7.27 -0.03
C VAL A 101 -4.67 -7.65 1.38
N ASN A 102 -4.47 -6.78 2.38
CA ASN A 102 -4.90 -7.02 3.75
C ASN A 102 -6.43 -6.99 3.89
N THR A 103 -7.07 -6.13 3.10
CA THR A 103 -8.53 -6.04 3.04
C THR A 103 -9.06 -7.28 2.35
N TYR A 104 -8.52 -7.63 1.18
CA TYR A 104 -8.88 -8.87 0.49
C TYR A 104 -8.73 -10.11 1.39
N TYR A 105 -7.59 -10.26 2.08
CA TYR A 105 -7.34 -11.37 3.01
C TYR A 105 -8.45 -11.54 4.06
N SER A 106 -9.00 -10.42 4.53
CA SER A 106 -10.03 -10.41 5.58
C SER A 106 -11.44 -10.74 5.05
N TYR A 107 -11.68 -10.65 3.73
CA TYR A 107 -13.00 -10.77 3.12
C TYR A 107 -13.13 -11.89 2.08
N ARG A 108 -12.03 -12.51 1.63
CA ARG A 108 -12.01 -13.54 0.57
C ARG A 108 -12.85 -14.79 0.82
N GLY A 109 -13.25 -15.05 2.06
CA GLY A 109 -14.15 -16.14 2.42
C GLY A 109 -13.41 -17.35 3.01
N GLU A 110 -14.01 -18.53 2.89
CA GLU A 110 -13.41 -19.78 3.35
C GLU A 110 -12.64 -20.45 2.21
N GLN A 111 -11.52 -21.10 2.54
CA GLN A 111 -10.76 -21.87 1.56
C GLN A 111 -11.46 -23.20 1.29
N ASP A 112 -11.79 -23.46 0.03
CA ASP A 112 -12.33 -24.75 -0.39
C ASP A 112 -11.23 -25.83 -0.33
N SER A 113 -11.48 -26.87 0.46
CA SER A 113 -10.52 -27.97 0.69
C SER A 113 -10.14 -28.77 -0.55
N LYS A 114 -10.92 -28.72 -1.64
CA LYS A 114 -10.68 -29.47 -2.88
C LYS A 114 -9.92 -28.65 -3.89
N THR A 115 -10.31 -27.39 -4.08
CA THR A 115 -9.73 -26.51 -5.12
C THR A 115 -8.55 -25.69 -4.59
N GLY A 116 -8.51 -25.45 -3.27
CA GLY A 116 -7.58 -24.55 -2.60
C GLY A 116 -7.92 -23.06 -2.77
N LEU A 117 -9.02 -22.74 -3.46
CA LEU A 117 -9.45 -21.37 -3.73
C LEU A 117 -10.43 -20.88 -2.66
N TYR A 118 -10.48 -19.56 -2.45
CA TYR A 118 -11.40 -18.95 -1.49
C TYR A 118 -12.81 -18.72 -2.08
N SER A 119 -13.84 -18.71 -1.24
CA SER A 119 -15.25 -18.81 -1.67
C SER A 119 -15.93 -17.51 -2.11
N ASP A 120 -15.55 -16.37 -1.54
CA ASP A 120 -16.29 -15.10 -1.68
C ASP A 120 -15.65 -14.17 -2.72
N GLU A 121 -14.33 -14.02 -2.69
CA GLU A 121 -13.57 -13.13 -3.58
C GLU A 121 -12.36 -13.84 -4.16
N GLY A 122 -11.96 -13.45 -5.37
CA GLY A 122 -10.71 -13.89 -6.00
C GLY A 122 -9.84 -12.71 -6.42
N ILE A 123 -8.59 -13.00 -6.76
CA ILE A 123 -7.63 -12.00 -7.24
C ILE A 123 -7.62 -12.07 -8.76
N LEU A 124 -7.96 -10.96 -9.42
CA LEU A 124 -7.91 -10.86 -10.87
C LEU A 124 -6.48 -10.57 -11.33
N LEU A 125 -5.86 -9.56 -10.72
CA LEU A 125 -4.53 -9.03 -11.04
C LEU A 125 -3.86 -8.45 -9.80
N SER A 126 -2.54 -8.62 -9.68
CA SER A 126 -1.70 -7.87 -8.74
C SER A 126 -1.16 -6.62 -9.41
N SER A 127 -1.20 -5.47 -8.75
CA SER A 127 -0.73 -4.21 -9.33
C SER A 127 0.79 -4.10 -9.21
N SER A 128 1.44 -3.59 -10.26
CA SER A 128 2.87 -3.26 -10.20
C SER A 128 3.09 -1.75 -10.22
N ARG A 129 4.16 -1.32 -9.57
CA ARG A 129 4.72 0.03 -9.65
C ARG A 129 6.14 -0.04 -10.19
N ASN A 130 6.76 1.11 -10.45
CA ASN A 130 8.22 1.14 -10.68
C ASN A 130 8.91 0.50 -9.47
N GLY A 131 9.95 -0.30 -9.72
CA GLY A 131 10.77 -0.86 -8.65
C GLY A 131 11.45 0.26 -7.87
N ALA A 132 11.66 0.06 -6.58
CA ALA A 132 12.52 0.94 -5.81
C ALA A 132 13.98 0.59 -6.13
N THR A 133 14.75 1.52 -6.70
CA THR A 133 16.17 1.30 -7.03
C THR A 133 16.99 0.76 -5.85
N PRO A 134 16.76 1.17 -4.59
CA PRO A 134 17.43 0.57 -3.42
C PRO A 134 17.22 -0.95 -3.30
N ASP A 135 16.05 -1.47 -3.69
CA ASP A 135 15.77 -2.91 -3.76
C ASP A 135 16.39 -3.51 -5.02
N THR A 136 16.12 -2.92 -6.19
CA THR A 136 16.47 -3.53 -7.48
C THR A 136 17.96 -3.56 -7.78
N THR A 137 18.77 -2.86 -6.98
CA THR A 137 20.23 -2.82 -7.06
C THR A 137 20.95 -3.47 -5.89
N LEU A 138 20.21 -4.02 -4.91
CA LEU A 138 20.79 -4.71 -3.77
C LEU A 138 21.35 -6.07 -4.20
N GLU A 139 22.61 -6.37 -3.87
CA GLU A 139 23.29 -7.62 -4.26
C GLU A 139 22.57 -8.85 -3.71
N GLU A 140 22.07 -8.78 -2.48
CA GLU A 140 21.35 -9.86 -1.81
C GLU A 140 20.03 -10.22 -2.52
N PHE A 141 19.45 -9.30 -3.28
CA PHE A 141 18.24 -9.52 -4.08
C PHE A 141 18.55 -9.90 -5.53
N MET A 142 19.80 -10.15 -5.88
CA MET A 142 20.16 -10.62 -7.21
C MET A 142 20.07 -12.15 -7.31
N GLY A 143 19.54 -12.63 -8.43
CA GLY A 143 19.64 -14.02 -8.86
C GLY A 143 21.07 -14.41 -9.20
N SER A 144 21.29 -15.70 -9.47
CA SER A 144 22.61 -16.21 -9.92
C SER A 144 23.07 -15.62 -11.25
N ASP A 145 22.13 -15.10 -12.04
CA ASP A 145 22.37 -14.39 -13.30
C ASP A 145 22.65 -12.89 -13.13
N LYS A 146 22.76 -12.42 -11.88
CA LYS A 146 22.96 -11.00 -11.50
C LYS A 146 21.82 -10.08 -11.94
N LYS A 147 20.61 -10.61 -12.12
CA LYS A 147 19.40 -9.81 -12.31
C LYS A 147 18.61 -9.75 -11.02
N PHE A 148 17.82 -8.69 -10.87
CA PHE A 148 16.92 -8.54 -9.74
C PHE A 148 15.94 -9.70 -9.66
N ASP A 149 15.84 -10.32 -8.48
CA ASP A 149 14.94 -11.43 -8.17
C ASP A 149 13.90 -10.96 -7.14
N THR A 150 12.68 -10.73 -7.62
CA THR A 150 11.56 -10.27 -6.78
C THR A 150 11.23 -11.24 -5.64
N ASN A 151 11.45 -12.55 -5.83
CA ASN A 151 11.13 -13.54 -4.79
C ASN A 151 12.08 -13.39 -3.60
N LYS A 152 13.38 -13.20 -3.88
CA LYS A 152 14.37 -12.91 -2.84
C LYS A 152 14.07 -11.62 -2.10
N ALA A 153 13.62 -10.59 -2.82
CA ALA A 153 13.22 -9.35 -2.20
C ALA A 153 12.01 -9.57 -1.26
N GLN A 154 11.05 -10.41 -1.64
CA GLN A 154 9.86 -10.66 -0.83
C GLN A 154 10.06 -11.66 0.33
N ASP A 155 11.26 -12.23 0.48
CA ASP A 155 11.58 -13.04 1.65
C ASP A 155 11.52 -12.22 2.96
N LEU A 156 11.48 -12.95 4.08
CA LEU A 156 11.37 -12.34 5.40
C LEU A 156 12.58 -11.44 5.70
N MET A 157 12.31 -10.21 6.14
CA MET A 157 13.34 -9.26 6.55
C MET A 157 14.04 -9.72 7.82
N ASP A 158 15.38 -9.65 7.82
CA ASP A 158 16.21 -9.79 9.00
C ASP A 158 17.10 -8.55 9.24
N GLY A 159 17.91 -8.57 10.28
CA GLY A 159 18.81 -7.46 10.62
C GLY A 159 19.87 -7.20 9.55
N SER A 160 20.39 -8.24 8.90
CA SER A 160 21.44 -8.13 7.88
C SER A 160 20.91 -7.46 6.62
N ILE A 161 19.75 -7.92 6.10
CA ILE A 161 19.11 -7.35 4.92
C ILE A 161 18.60 -5.93 5.21
N SER A 162 18.02 -5.68 6.39
CA SER A 162 17.56 -4.32 6.77
C SER A 162 18.73 -3.33 6.81
N LEU A 163 19.89 -3.75 7.34
CA LEU A 163 21.11 -2.93 7.32
C LEU A 163 21.61 -2.71 5.89
N ALA A 164 21.73 -3.77 5.08
CA ALA A 164 22.24 -3.70 3.72
C ALA A 164 21.39 -2.78 2.83
N LEU A 165 20.06 -2.91 2.90
CA LEU A 165 19.13 -2.02 2.21
C LEU A 165 19.26 -0.57 2.68
N SER A 166 19.37 -0.34 3.98
CA SER A 166 19.51 1.02 4.53
C SER A 166 20.79 1.69 4.03
N LYS A 167 21.92 0.97 4.01
CA LYS A 167 23.20 1.44 3.44
C LYS A 167 23.10 1.66 1.94
N ASN A 168 22.53 0.71 1.19
CA ASN A 168 22.37 0.84 -0.26
C ASN A 168 21.53 2.07 -0.62
N TYR A 169 20.41 2.25 0.05
CA TYR A 169 19.58 3.44 -0.10
C TYR A 169 20.41 4.71 0.15
N ASN A 170 21.05 4.83 1.32
CA ASN A 170 21.77 6.04 1.70
C ASN A 170 22.91 6.38 0.72
N LYS A 171 23.59 5.35 0.20
CA LYS A 171 24.61 5.49 -0.85
C LYS A 171 24.02 6.05 -2.15
N LEU A 172 22.90 5.49 -2.63
CA LEU A 172 22.23 5.92 -3.86
C LEU A 172 21.74 7.36 -3.77
N THR A 173 21.22 7.77 -2.61
CA THR A 173 20.67 9.10 -2.40
C THR A 173 21.67 10.11 -1.86
N LYS A 174 22.96 9.80 -1.92
CA LYS A 174 23.99 10.79 -1.59
C LYS A 174 23.93 11.93 -2.61
N SER A 175 23.95 13.16 -2.11
CA SER A 175 24.02 14.37 -2.94
C SER A 175 22.85 14.51 -3.93
N ILE A 176 21.62 14.26 -3.49
CA ILE A 176 20.42 14.66 -4.25
C ILE A 176 20.41 16.18 -4.45
N SER A 177 20.22 16.60 -5.69
CA SER A 177 20.28 18.00 -6.12
C SER A 177 18.93 18.59 -6.55
N SER A 178 17.93 17.75 -6.80
CA SER A 178 16.57 18.15 -7.19
C SER A 178 15.60 16.99 -7.03
N LYS A 179 14.30 17.28 -7.14
CA LYS A 179 13.23 16.27 -7.29
C LYS A 179 13.50 15.29 -8.41
N LYS A 180 13.81 15.81 -9.59
CA LYS A 180 14.08 14.99 -10.78
C LYS A 180 15.28 14.05 -10.58
N ASP A 181 16.34 14.54 -9.93
CA ASP A 181 17.50 13.72 -9.58
C ASP A 181 17.10 12.60 -8.61
N ALA A 182 16.32 12.91 -7.58
CA ALA A 182 15.81 11.92 -6.64
C ALA A 182 14.93 10.86 -7.33
N ASP A 183 13.97 11.27 -8.14
CA ASP A 183 13.08 10.35 -8.87
C ASP A 183 13.88 9.42 -9.78
N SER A 184 14.87 9.96 -10.51
CA SER A 184 15.72 9.17 -11.40
C SER A 184 16.62 8.16 -10.66
N LYS A 185 16.95 8.42 -9.40
CA LYS A 185 17.79 7.55 -8.57
C LYS A 185 16.97 6.53 -7.78
N LEU A 186 15.69 6.78 -7.54
CA LEU A 186 14.85 5.96 -6.66
C LEU A 186 13.83 5.09 -7.39
N GLN A 187 13.53 5.41 -8.65
CA GLN A 187 12.59 4.64 -9.46
C GLN A 187 13.30 3.84 -10.54
N ASP A 188 12.94 2.57 -10.65
CA ASP A 188 13.41 1.64 -11.67
C ASP A 188 12.23 1.08 -12.47
N SER A 189 11.98 1.67 -13.64
CA SER A 189 10.93 1.21 -14.54
C SER A 189 11.27 -0.06 -15.31
N ASN A 190 12.54 -0.50 -15.31
CA ASN A 190 12.94 -1.74 -15.97
C ASN A 190 12.64 -2.98 -15.12
N ASN A 191 12.52 -2.79 -13.80
CA ASN A 191 12.22 -3.85 -12.84
C ASN A 191 10.96 -3.48 -12.03
N PRO A 192 9.76 -3.49 -12.65
CA PRO A 192 8.52 -3.19 -11.93
C PRO A 192 8.29 -4.20 -10.80
N ALA A 193 7.79 -3.71 -9.67
CA ALA A 193 7.59 -4.51 -8.46
C ALA A 193 6.11 -4.60 -8.10
N THR A 194 5.67 -5.77 -7.64
CA THR A 194 4.32 -6.02 -7.07
C THR A 194 4.27 -5.82 -5.56
N TYR A 195 5.26 -5.10 -5.01
CA TYR A 195 5.38 -4.81 -3.59
C TYR A 195 6.04 -3.45 -3.38
N TYR A 196 5.90 -2.92 -2.17
CA TYR A 196 6.61 -1.74 -1.66
C TYR A 196 7.15 -2.04 -0.25
N ARG A 197 7.81 -1.07 0.39
CA ARG A 197 8.31 -1.21 1.77
C ARG A 197 8.15 0.08 2.56
N THR A 198 8.24 -0.08 3.87
CA THR A 198 8.49 1.04 4.77
C THR A 198 9.99 1.23 4.98
N TYR A 199 10.41 2.49 4.90
CA TYR A 199 11.74 2.98 5.23
C TYR A 199 11.66 3.81 6.51
N ILE A 200 12.55 3.51 7.46
CA ILE A 200 12.66 4.23 8.73
C ILE A 200 13.67 5.34 8.51
N ILE A 201 13.18 6.56 8.36
CA ILE A 201 13.99 7.75 8.16
C ILE A 201 14.28 8.41 9.51
N ALA A 202 15.50 8.89 9.70
CA ALA A 202 15.95 9.49 10.93
C ALA A 202 16.72 10.80 10.67
N ASN A 203 16.62 11.76 11.59
CA ASN A 203 17.33 13.02 11.50
C ASN A 203 18.82 12.81 11.77
N SER A 204 19.66 13.16 10.80
CA SER A 204 21.10 12.89 10.85
C SER A 204 21.82 13.64 11.97
N ALA A 205 21.41 14.87 12.29
CA ALA A 205 22.01 15.64 13.39
C ALA A 205 21.71 15.03 14.76
N LYS A 206 20.49 14.50 14.96
CA LYS A 206 20.12 13.80 16.20
C LYS A 206 20.88 12.48 16.35
N LEU A 207 21.02 11.71 15.28
CA LEU A 207 21.84 10.49 15.28
C LEU A 207 23.31 10.80 15.62
N GLN A 208 23.87 11.85 15.04
CA GLN A 208 25.24 12.29 15.33
C GLN A 208 25.43 12.65 16.81
N ASN A 209 24.48 13.35 17.42
CA ASN A 209 24.53 13.69 18.86
C ASN A 209 24.47 12.44 19.77
N LEU A 210 23.93 11.33 19.27
CA LEU A 210 23.86 10.05 19.97
C LEU A 210 25.00 9.09 19.58
N ASN A 211 25.98 9.57 18.82
CA ASN A 211 27.09 8.77 18.27
C ASN A 211 26.62 7.55 17.45
N PHE A 212 25.46 7.65 16.80
CA PHE A 212 24.96 6.63 15.90
C PHE A 212 25.53 6.86 14.50
N ASP A 213 26.23 5.86 13.96
CA ASP A 213 26.74 5.85 12.58
C ASP A 213 26.42 4.51 11.91
N LEU A 214 25.43 4.50 11.02
CA LEU A 214 24.99 3.31 10.30
C LEU A 214 26.12 2.66 9.48
N GLU A 215 26.99 3.45 8.87
CA GLU A 215 28.05 2.94 7.98
C GLU A 215 29.05 2.07 8.74
N SER A 216 29.29 2.39 10.02
CA SER A 216 30.16 1.63 10.93
C SER A 216 29.55 0.30 11.42
N LEU A 217 28.24 0.11 11.28
CA LEU A 217 27.55 -1.07 11.82
C LEU A 217 27.75 -2.29 10.92
N THR A 218 27.75 -3.46 11.55
CA THR A 218 27.78 -4.78 10.93
C THR A 218 26.49 -5.53 11.29
N SER A 219 26.25 -6.67 10.64
CA SER A 219 25.14 -7.58 10.99
C SER A 219 25.10 -7.91 12.48
N ASP A 220 26.28 -8.04 13.11
CA ASP A 220 26.42 -8.53 14.48
C ASP A 220 26.04 -7.50 15.53
N ASN A 221 26.20 -6.20 15.24
CA ASN A 221 25.94 -5.12 16.20
C ASN A 221 24.72 -4.26 15.86
N TYR A 222 24.23 -4.29 14.61
CA TYR A 222 23.16 -3.43 14.12
C TYR A 222 21.88 -3.48 14.97
N VAL A 223 21.36 -4.69 15.22
CA VAL A 223 20.13 -4.88 15.99
C VAL A 223 20.29 -4.35 17.41
N LYS A 224 21.42 -4.65 18.06
CA LYS A 224 21.71 -4.18 19.41
C LYS A 224 21.80 -2.65 19.46
N THR A 225 22.47 -2.03 18.48
CA THR A 225 22.61 -0.57 18.39
C THR A 225 21.25 0.10 18.18
N LEU A 226 20.39 -0.44 17.31
CA LEU A 226 19.03 0.08 17.13
C LEU A 226 18.17 -0.06 18.38
N LYS A 227 18.25 -1.20 19.07
CA LYS A 227 17.53 -1.40 20.32
C LYS A 227 17.96 -0.38 21.38
N ASP A 228 19.26 -0.13 21.52
CA ASP A 228 19.78 0.89 22.42
C ASP A 228 19.31 2.31 22.02
N LEU A 229 19.34 2.64 20.72
CA LEU A 229 18.86 3.90 20.20
C LEU A 229 17.40 4.17 20.59
N PHE A 230 16.51 3.18 20.46
CA PHE A 230 15.08 3.39 20.71
C PHE A 230 14.66 3.29 22.18
N ILE A 231 15.38 2.51 23.00
CA ILE A 231 14.94 2.21 24.38
C ILE A 231 15.71 3.02 25.41
N ASN A 232 17.02 3.17 25.23
CA ASN A 232 17.88 3.77 26.25
C ASN A 232 18.19 5.25 25.98
N ASN A 233 17.93 5.72 24.77
CA ASN A 233 18.14 7.12 24.39
C ASN A 233 16.80 7.85 24.27
N SER A 234 16.83 9.18 24.31
CA SER A 234 15.64 10.02 24.14
C SER A 234 15.09 10.06 22.71
N PHE A 235 15.51 9.12 21.84
CA PHE A 235 15.23 9.11 20.41
C PHE A 235 13.84 8.53 20.12
N LYS A 236 12.93 9.37 19.64
CA LYS A 236 11.50 9.07 19.46
C LYS A 236 11.17 8.55 18.07
N PHE A 237 10.58 7.35 18.02
CA PHE A 237 9.95 6.80 16.83
C PHE A 237 8.58 7.46 16.58
N THR A 238 8.23 7.67 15.30
CA THR A 238 6.92 8.23 14.88
C THR A 238 6.19 7.20 14.03
N PHE A 239 4.90 6.98 14.33
CA PHE A 239 4.01 6.10 13.55
C PHE A 239 3.01 6.92 12.73
N GLY A 240 2.32 6.27 11.81
CA GLY A 240 1.13 6.83 11.14
C GLY A 240 -0.06 6.99 12.08
N LYS A 241 -0.97 7.90 11.72
CA LYS A 241 -2.23 8.12 12.45
C LYS A 241 -3.27 7.02 12.22
N SER A 242 -3.25 6.39 11.04
CA SER A 242 -4.16 5.28 10.70
C SER A 242 -3.62 3.96 11.24
N THR A 243 -4.26 3.42 12.27
CA THR A 243 -3.85 2.18 12.95
C THR A 243 -3.86 0.95 12.03
N THR A 244 -4.67 0.97 10.98
CA THR A 244 -4.78 -0.12 10.00
C THR A 244 -3.79 -0.01 8.84
N SER A 245 -2.97 1.05 8.80
CA SER A 245 -2.01 1.28 7.72
C SER A 245 -0.85 0.28 7.76
N SER A 246 -0.71 -0.51 6.68
CA SER A 246 0.40 -1.44 6.50
C SER A 246 1.76 -0.72 6.57
N GLY A 247 1.93 0.33 5.74
CA GLY A 247 3.20 1.01 5.57
C GLY A 247 3.60 1.97 6.69
N SER A 248 2.67 2.40 7.56
CA SER A 248 2.98 3.38 8.61
C SER A 248 2.74 2.89 10.04
N VAL A 249 2.15 1.71 10.22
CA VAL A 249 1.89 1.12 11.54
C VAL A 249 2.25 -0.37 11.58
N LEU A 250 1.59 -1.21 10.78
CA LEU A 250 1.69 -2.67 10.95
C LEU A 250 3.11 -3.20 10.66
N TYR A 251 3.67 -2.87 9.49
CA TYR A 251 5.01 -3.33 9.12
C TYR A 251 6.13 -2.67 9.92
N PRO A 252 6.03 -1.39 10.32
CA PRO A 252 6.93 -0.81 11.33
C PRO A 252 6.94 -1.55 12.66
N ILE A 253 5.78 -1.92 13.21
CA ILE A 253 5.71 -2.70 14.46
C ILE A 253 6.27 -4.12 14.27
N MET A 254 5.99 -4.74 13.12
CA MET A 254 6.61 -6.03 12.78
C MET A 254 8.13 -5.92 12.68
N TRP A 255 8.67 -4.84 12.10
CA TRP A 255 10.11 -4.60 12.05
C TRP A 255 10.69 -4.40 13.45
N LEU A 256 10.07 -3.56 14.29
CA LEU A 256 10.50 -3.35 15.67
C LEU A 256 10.50 -4.65 16.50
N SER A 257 9.50 -5.52 16.32
CA SER A 257 9.40 -6.77 17.06
C SER A 257 10.32 -7.87 16.52
N LYS A 258 10.32 -8.11 15.20
CA LYS A 258 11.01 -9.26 14.58
C LYS A 258 12.46 -8.98 14.19
N VAL A 259 12.78 -7.73 13.82
CA VAL A 259 14.14 -7.34 13.41
C VAL A 259 14.88 -6.70 14.57
N VAL A 260 14.29 -5.69 15.22
CA VAL A 260 14.94 -5.00 16.35
C VAL A 260 14.86 -5.80 17.65
N GLY A 261 13.89 -6.71 17.78
CA GLY A 261 13.74 -7.55 18.97
C GLY A 261 13.17 -6.80 20.17
N LEU A 262 12.30 -5.82 19.93
CA LEU A 262 11.54 -5.16 20.99
C LEU A 262 10.39 -6.05 21.46
N THR A 263 10.16 -6.06 22.77
CA THR A 263 9.03 -6.71 23.41
C THR A 263 7.73 -5.93 23.15
N ASN A 264 6.59 -6.61 23.32
CA ASN A 264 5.29 -5.94 23.16
C ASN A 264 5.10 -4.77 24.13
N GLU A 265 5.65 -4.86 25.36
CA GLU A 265 5.61 -3.77 26.34
C GLU A 265 6.46 -2.56 25.90
N GLU A 266 7.68 -2.81 25.40
CA GLU A 266 8.54 -1.76 24.84
C GLU A 266 7.86 -1.05 23.66
N ILE A 267 7.24 -1.81 22.74
CA ILE A 267 6.54 -1.25 21.59
C ILE A 267 5.27 -0.49 22.02
N HIS A 268 4.50 -1.01 22.98
CA HIS A 268 3.31 -0.32 23.49
C HIS A 268 3.69 1.03 24.12
N ASN A 269 4.74 1.07 24.96
CA ASN A 269 5.25 2.30 25.56
C ASN A 269 5.72 3.32 24.48
N MET A 270 6.37 2.82 23.43
CA MET A 270 6.75 3.63 22.28
C MET A 270 5.52 4.15 21.52
N TRP A 271 4.50 3.31 21.34
CA TRP A 271 3.27 3.65 20.63
C TRP A 271 2.52 4.80 21.31
N ILE A 272 2.31 4.74 22.63
CA ILE A 272 1.57 5.77 23.38
C ILE A 272 2.33 7.09 23.51
N SER A 273 3.67 7.05 23.48
CA SER A 273 4.53 8.24 23.62
C SER A 273 4.97 8.84 22.28
N SER A 274 4.78 8.11 21.19
CA SER A 274 5.15 8.55 19.83
C SER A 274 4.31 9.72 19.34
N ASN A 275 4.94 10.57 18.52
CA ASN A 275 4.18 11.43 17.62
C ASN A 275 3.45 10.57 16.58
N LYS A 276 2.38 11.14 15.99
CA LYS A 276 1.70 10.55 14.83
C LYS A 276 1.88 11.46 13.62
N GLN A 277 2.43 10.93 12.52
CA GLN A 277 2.50 11.67 11.26
C GLN A 277 1.13 11.67 10.58
N GLU A 278 0.73 12.82 10.04
CA GLU A 278 -0.56 12.94 9.35
C GLU A 278 -0.55 12.21 7.99
N ASN A 279 0.58 12.29 7.29
CA ASN A 279 0.88 11.55 6.06
C ASN A 279 2.40 11.39 5.91
N TYR A 280 2.85 10.76 4.82
CA TYR A 280 4.27 10.51 4.57
C TYR A 280 5.07 11.80 4.36
N GLN A 281 4.53 12.78 3.63
CA GLN A 281 5.17 14.08 3.43
C GLN A 281 5.36 14.85 4.75
N ASP A 282 4.37 14.81 5.65
CA ASP A 282 4.46 15.38 7.01
C ASP A 282 5.59 14.71 7.81
N GLY A 283 5.64 13.37 7.80
CA GLY A 283 6.68 12.59 8.47
C GLY A 283 8.08 12.91 7.94
N ALA A 284 8.25 12.95 6.62
CA ALA A 284 9.52 13.27 5.96
C ALA A 284 9.97 14.70 6.27
N SER A 285 9.05 15.68 6.18
CA SER A 285 9.35 17.08 6.47
C SER A 285 9.75 17.29 7.93
N LYS A 286 8.99 16.74 8.89
CA LYS A 286 9.27 16.92 10.31
C LYS A 286 10.54 16.23 10.80
N VAL A 287 10.94 15.11 10.18
CA VAL A 287 12.26 14.52 10.45
C VAL A 287 13.37 15.38 9.85
N SER A 288 13.19 15.89 8.63
CA SER A 288 14.15 16.81 8.00
C SER A 288 14.41 18.06 8.84
N THR A 289 13.36 18.70 9.36
CA THR A 289 13.47 19.90 10.21
C THR A 289 13.88 19.61 11.65
N GLY A 290 14.02 18.33 12.02
CA GLY A 290 14.34 17.91 13.38
C GLY A 290 13.19 18.10 14.38
N SER A 291 11.95 18.27 13.91
CA SER A 291 10.76 18.24 14.78
C SER A 291 10.45 16.83 15.28
N TYR A 292 10.70 15.82 14.43
CA TYR A 292 10.68 14.40 14.78
C TYR A 292 12.10 13.83 14.78
N ASP A 293 12.32 12.73 15.49
CA ASP A 293 13.65 12.07 15.53
C ASP A 293 13.74 11.04 14.42
N ALA A 294 12.73 10.16 14.33
CA ALA A 294 12.49 9.29 13.19
C ALA A 294 11.03 9.24 12.79
N SER A 295 10.78 8.84 11.54
CA SER A 295 9.45 8.59 10.98
C SER A 295 9.50 7.45 9.97
N VAL A 296 8.33 7.07 9.47
CA VAL A 296 8.15 5.95 8.55
C VAL A 296 7.67 6.46 7.19
N ASN A 297 8.30 6.01 6.11
CA ASN A 297 8.07 6.55 4.78
C ASN A 297 8.14 5.51 3.68
N TYR A 298 7.54 5.80 2.52
CA TYR A 298 7.85 5.11 1.27
C TYR A 298 9.22 5.56 0.74
N SER A 299 9.75 4.79 -0.22
CA SER A 299 11.09 5.03 -0.77
C SER A 299 11.27 6.44 -1.34
N ASP A 300 10.23 7.05 -1.86
CA ASP A 300 10.27 8.33 -2.59
C ASP A 300 9.59 9.49 -1.82
N ALA A 301 9.07 9.26 -0.61
CA ALA A 301 8.27 10.25 0.11
C ALA A 301 8.98 11.60 0.31
N ARG A 302 10.33 11.59 0.45
CA ARG A 302 11.15 12.80 0.51
C ARG A 302 11.13 13.61 -0.79
N SER A 303 11.02 12.96 -1.95
CA SER A 303 10.93 13.61 -3.27
C SER A 303 9.58 14.31 -3.48
N GLN A 304 8.55 13.87 -2.76
CA GLN A 304 7.18 14.40 -2.85
C GLN A 304 6.94 15.66 -2.00
N LEU A 305 7.97 16.22 -1.36
CA LEU A 305 7.83 17.47 -0.60
C LEU A 305 7.54 18.66 -1.52
N GLY A 306 6.91 19.71 -0.98
CA GLY A 306 6.36 20.80 -1.79
C GLY A 306 7.37 21.54 -2.68
N THR A 307 8.57 21.85 -2.17
CA THR A 307 9.58 22.67 -2.86
C THR A 307 10.87 21.89 -3.14
N GLU A 308 11.64 22.30 -4.16
CA GLU A 308 12.97 21.74 -4.46
C GLU A 308 13.92 21.81 -3.25
N GLU A 309 13.93 22.97 -2.57
CA GLU A 309 14.73 23.18 -1.36
C GLU A 309 14.36 22.17 -0.25
N ALA A 310 13.07 21.96 0.01
CA ALA A 310 12.62 21.00 1.01
C ALA A 310 13.04 19.57 0.68
N VAL A 311 13.04 19.19 -0.61
CA VAL A 311 13.50 17.87 -1.06
C VAL A 311 15.01 17.71 -0.85
N VAL A 312 15.80 18.67 -1.32
CA VAL A 312 17.27 18.65 -1.18
C VAL A 312 17.66 18.61 0.30
N ASP A 313 17.03 19.45 1.13
CA ASP A 313 17.25 19.46 2.57
C ASP A 313 16.82 18.15 3.22
N ALA A 314 15.70 17.54 2.82
CA ALA A 314 15.29 16.26 3.36
C ALA A 314 16.32 15.16 3.11
N TYR A 315 16.89 15.05 1.90
CA TYR A 315 17.94 14.06 1.64
C TYR A 315 19.27 14.38 2.34
N LYS A 316 19.57 15.67 2.57
CA LYS A 316 20.77 16.10 3.28
C LYS A 316 20.68 15.87 4.80
N ASN A 317 19.53 16.19 5.39
CA ASN A 317 19.35 16.26 6.84
C ASN A 317 18.90 14.92 7.45
N THR A 318 18.63 13.91 6.62
CA THR A 318 18.10 12.63 7.09
C THR A 318 18.79 11.45 6.43
N GLN A 319 18.71 10.29 7.08
CA GLN A 319 19.22 9.02 6.57
C GLN A 319 18.24 7.89 6.90
N ILE A 320 18.27 6.81 6.11
CA ILE A 320 17.53 5.59 6.41
C ILE A 320 18.33 4.78 7.44
N ILE A 321 17.66 4.30 8.49
CA ILE A 321 18.29 3.46 9.54
C ILE A 321 17.69 2.05 9.63
N GLY A 322 16.62 1.79 8.90
CA GLY A 322 15.98 0.47 8.82
C GLY A 322 14.94 0.39 7.72
N THR A 323 14.60 -0.84 7.32
CA THR A 323 13.60 -1.13 6.30
C THR A 323 12.74 -2.33 6.68
N SER A 324 11.44 -2.28 6.37
CA SER A 324 10.51 -3.37 6.68
C SER A 324 10.58 -4.52 5.67
N SER A 325 9.95 -5.65 6.02
CA SER A 325 9.55 -6.66 5.02
C SER A 325 8.74 -6.05 3.87
N ALA A 326 8.72 -6.77 2.74
CA ALA A 326 7.96 -6.38 1.56
C ALA A 326 6.46 -6.38 1.88
N ILE A 327 5.78 -5.33 1.46
CA ILE A 327 4.34 -5.15 1.56
C ILE A 327 3.79 -5.33 0.16
N LEU A 328 2.98 -6.37 -0.06
CA LEU A 328 2.39 -6.58 -1.38
C LEU A 328 1.55 -5.36 -1.78
N ASN A 329 1.65 -4.98 -3.06
CA ASN A 329 0.82 -3.93 -3.63
C ASN A 329 -0.65 -4.34 -3.64
N ASP A 330 -1.50 -3.33 -3.84
CA ASP A 330 -2.91 -3.51 -4.10
C ASP A 330 -3.15 -4.37 -5.34
N GLY A 331 -4.37 -4.90 -5.47
CA GLY A 331 -4.79 -5.69 -6.62
C GLY A 331 -6.13 -5.25 -7.17
N ILE A 332 -6.53 -5.91 -8.25
CA ILE A 332 -7.92 -5.93 -8.71
C ILE A 332 -8.52 -7.24 -8.21
N MET A 333 -9.55 -7.14 -7.37
CA MET A 333 -10.25 -8.26 -6.76
C MET A 333 -11.61 -8.39 -7.42
N TYR A 334 -12.11 -9.61 -7.52
CA TYR A 334 -13.39 -9.89 -8.17
C TYR A 334 -14.33 -10.66 -7.24
N SER A 335 -15.64 -10.41 -7.40
CA SER A 335 -16.67 -11.16 -6.69
C SER A 335 -16.91 -12.52 -7.37
N LYS A 336 -16.68 -13.62 -6.65
CA LYS A 336 -16.95 -14.98 -7.17
C LYS A 336 -18.45 -15.27 -7.33
N LYS A 337 -19.30 -14.47 -6.68
CA LYS A 337 -20.77 -14.52 -6.88
C LYS A 337 -21.21 -13.90 -8.20
N ARG A 338 -20.39 -13.01 -8.77
CA ARG A 338 -20.71 -12.25 -9.99
C ARG A 338 -19.93 -12.73 -11.20
N LEU A 339 -18.70 -13.19 -10.99
CA LEU A 339 -17.77 -13.58 -12.03
C LEU A 339 -17.23 -14.99 -11.76
N ASN A 340 -17.65 -15.93 -12.60
CA ASN A 340 -17.25 -17.35 -12.54
C ASN A 340 -16.94 -17.95 -13.94
N ASP A 341 -17.01 -17.15 -14.99
CA ASP A 341 -16.57 -17.53 -16.34
C ASP A 341 -15.11 -17.12 -16.53
N GLU A 342 -14.24 -18.12 -16.66
CA GLU A 342 -12.80 -17.92 -16.82
C GLU A 342 -12.44 -17.17 -18.10
N LYS A 343 -13.24 -17.28 -19.18
CA LYS A 343 -13.01 -16.47 -20.39
C LYS A 343 -13.26 -15.00 -20.12
N GLN A 344 -14.31 -14.69 -19.37
CA GLN A 344 -14.61 -13.32 -18.96
C GLN A 344 -13.53 -12.75 -18.04
N LEU A 345 -13.02 -13.55 -17.09
CA LEU A 345 -11.90 -13.16 -16.24
C LEU A 345 -10.64 -12.89 -17.06
N ASN A 346 -10.33 -13.73 -18.05
CA ASN A 346 -9.20 -13.51 -18.95
C ASN A 346 -9.35 -12.21 -19.77
N ASP A 347 -10.54 -11.94 -20.33
CA ASP A 347 -10.80 -10.70 -21.07
C ASP A 347 -10.57 -9.45 -20.19
N LEU A 348 -11.01 -9.50 -18.93
CA LEU A 348 -10.77 -8.45 -17.96
C LEU A 348 -9.26 -8.30 -17.68
N ARG A 349 -8.55 -9.40 -17.44
CA ARG A 349 -7.11 -9.40 -17.18
C ARG A 349 -6.34 -8.72 -18.32
N GLU A 350 -6.57 -9.17 -19.55
CA GLU A 350 -5.93 -8.58 -20.73
C GLU A 350 -6.33 -7.12 -20.92
N SER A 351 -7.60 -6.77 -20.74
CA SER A 351 -8.07 -5.39 -20.90
C SER A 351 -7.39 -4.44 -19.93
N PHE A 352 -7.27 -4.80 -18.63
CA PHE A 352 -6.56 -3.97 -17.66
C PHE A 352 -5.05 -3.89 -17.93
N LYS A 353 -4.41 -5.01 -18.32
CA LYS A 353 -2.99 -5.04 -18.72
C LYS A 353 -2.72 -4.14 -19.93
N GLU A 354 -3.64 -4.08 -20.90
CA GLU A 354 -3.53 -3.17 -22.05
C GLU A 354 -3.78 -1.71 -21.64
N LEU A 355 -4.85 -1.45 -20.87
CA LEU A 355 -5.28 -0.10 -20.50
C LEU A 355 -4.27 0.61 -19.59
N VAL A 356 -3.61 -0.09 -18.66
CA VAL A 356 -2.59 0.54 -17.80
C VAL A 356 -1.40 1.07 -18.59
N VAL A 357 -1.12 0.49 -19.76
CA VAL A 357 -0.07 0.95 -20.67
C VAL A 357 -0.56 2.07 -21.58
N SER A 358 -1.77 1.95 -22.14
CA SER A 358 -2.30 2.91 -23.11
C SER A 358 -2.98 4.14 -22.49
N GLU A 359 -3.37 4.08 -21.22
CA GLU A 359 -4.17 5.09 -20.51
C GLU A 359 -3.55 5.39 -19.14
N LYS A 360 -2.25 5.65 -19.10
CA LYS A 360 -1.45 5.76 -17.86
C LYS A 360 -2.04 6.76 -16.87
N GLU A 361 -2.61 7.85 -17.37
CA GLU A 361 -3.22 8.92 -16.58
C GLU A 361 -4.41 8.43 -15.73
N ILE A 362 -5.13 7.40 -16.18
CA ILE A 362 -6.25 6.81 -15.41
C ILE A 362 -5.72 6.08 -14.18
N PHE A 363 -4.60 5.37 -14.31
CA PHE A 363 -4.06 4.49 -13.29
C PHE A 363 -3.01 5.15 -12.39
N SER A 364 -2.55 6.36 -12.74
CA SER A 364 -1.62 7.14 -11.94
C SER A 364 -2.19 7.56 -10.59
N VAL A 365 -3.52 7.57 -10.43
CA VAL A 365 -4.19 7.83 -9.14
C VAL A 365 -3.71 6.89 -8.02
N TYR A 366 -3.30 5.67 -8.37
CA TYR A 366 -2.69 4.70 -7.45
C TYR A 366 -1.24 4.36 -7.82
N GLU A 367 -0.63 5.15 -8.72
CA GLU A 367 0.74 4.96 -9.22
C GLU A 367 0.97 3.60 -9.89
N HIS A 368 -0.09 2.95 -10.41
CA HIS A 368 0.05 1.66 -11.07
C HIS A 368 0.70 1.85 -12.44
N THR A 369 1.76 1.08 -12.70
CA THR A 369 2.50 1.07 -13.96
C THR A 369 2.25 -0.20 -14.77
N GLY A 370 1.63 -1.21 -14.16
CA GLY A 370 1.35 -2.49 -14.78
C GLY A 370 0.49 -3.39 -13.90
N TYR A 371 0.18 -4.56 -14.44
CA TYR A 371 -0.54 -5.61 -13.74
C TYR A 371 0.06 -6.99 -14.04
N VAL A 372 0.22 -7.79 -12.99
CA VAL A 372 0.66 -9.19 -13.07
C VAL A 372 -0.55 -10.09 -12.85
N GLY A 373 -0.69 -11.10 -13.69
CA GLY A 373 -1.78 -12.08 -13.67
C GLY A 373 -1.27 -13.44 -14.13
N PRO A 374 -2.13 -14.47 -14.23
CA PRO A 374 -1.73 -15.76 -14.76
C PRO A 374 -1.22 -15.66 -16.21
N ASP A 375 -0.36 -16.60 -16.58
CA ASP A 375 0.21 -16.71 -17.94
C ASP A 375 -0.82 -17.18 -18.97
N SER A 376 -1.82 -17.95 -18.53
CA SER A 376 -2.90 -18.47 -19.36
C SER A 376 -4.15 -18.76 -18.53
N ILE A 377 -5.27 -19.01 -19.21
CA ILE A 377 -6.52 -19.51 -18.60
C ILE A 377 -6.28 -20.81 -17.82
N ASP A 378 -5.52 -21.76 -18.37
CA ASP A 378 -5.26 -23.06 -17.73
C ASP A 378 -4.44 -22.93 -16.44
N ASN A 379 -3.73 -21.81 -16.28
CA ASN A 379 -2.91 -21.51 -15.11
C ASN A 379 -3.62 -20.59 -14.09
N SER A 380 -4.86 -20.17 -14.32
CA SER A 380 -5.54 -19.18 -13.49
C SER A 380 -5.66 -19.60 -12.03
N ASP A 381 -6.18 -20.81 -11.78
CA ASP A 381 -6.35 -21.37 -10.43
C ASP A 381 -5.02 -21.59 -9.72
N ALA A 382 -3.98 -22.00 -10.45
CA ALA A 382 -2.66 -22.21 -9.88
C ALA A 382 -2.02 -20.88 -9.47
N TRP A 383 -2.18 -19.86 -10.30
CA TRP A 383 -1.69 -18.51 -10.01
C TRP A 383 -2.44 -17.89 -8.83
N GLU A 384 -3.77 -17.95 -8.80
CA GLU A 384 -4.60 -17.39 -7.71
C GLU A 384 -4.23 -18.03 -6.36
N LYS A 385 -4.10 -19.37 -6.32
CA LYS A 385 -3.61 -20.08 -5.13
C LYS A 385 -2.23 -19.60 -4.65
N ALA A 386 -1.27 -19.45 -5.57
CA ALA A 386 0.06 -18.98 -5.21
C ALA A 386 0.05 -17.53 -4.66
N GLN A 387 -0.82 -16.66 -5.20
CA GLN A 387 -1.03 -15.33 -4.64
C GLN A 387 -1.67 -15.40 -3.26
N ASP A 388 -2.68 -16.24 -3.08
CA ASP A 388 -3.36 -16.44 -1.79
C ASP A 388 -2.43 -16.96 -0.70
N GLU A 389 -1.51 -17.87 -1.02
CA GLU A 389 -0.47 -18.37 -0.11
C GLU A 389 0.47 -17.23 0.31
N THR A 390 0.92 -16.42 -0.65
CA THR A 390 1.81 -15.27 -0.42
C THR A 390 1.13 -14.20 0.44
N ILE A 391 -0.14 -13.90 0.15
CA ILE A 391 -0.96 -12.96 0.92
C ILE A 391 -1.18 -13.51 2.34
N THR A 392 -1.42 -14.81 2.50
CA THR A 392 -1.57 -15.43 3.82
C THR A 392 -0.29 -15.28 4.64
N LYS A 393 0.86 -15.65 4.07
CA LYS A 393 2.16 -15.56 4.73
C LYS A 393 2.47 -14.12 5.18
N SER A 394 2.14 -13.13 4.37
CA SER A 394 2.39 -11.72 4.68
C SER A 394 1.38 -11.11 5.68
N ASN A 395 0.13 -11.57 5.69
CA ASN A 395 -0.93 -10.95 6.49
C ASN A 395 -1.19 -11.59 7.85
N VAL A 396 -0.83 -12.86 8.08
CA VAL A 396 -1.04 -13.51 9.39
C VAL A 396 -0.37 -12.72 10.52
N GLU A 397 0.88 -12.30 10.33
CA GLU A 397 1.60 -11.53 11.36
C GLU A 397 1.09 -10.07 11.42
N ALA A 398 0.74 -9.47 10.28
CA ALA A 398 0.17 -8.12 10.25
C ALA A 398 -1.18 -8.05 10.97
N GLN A 399 -2.00 -9.10 10.89
CA GLN A 399 -3.25 -9.22 11.65
C GLN A 399 -3.01 -9.36 13.14
N LYS A 400 -2.06 -10.19 13.57
CA LYS A 400 -1.70 -10.28 15.00
C LYS A 400 -1.27 -8.92 15.56
N VAL A 401 -0.51 -8.15 14.78
CA VAL A 401 -0.14 -6.78 15.16
C VAL A 401 -1.36 -5.88 15.23
N ARG A 402 -2.28 -5.96 14.26
CA ARG A 402 -3.52 -5.19 14.26
C ARG A 402 -4.36 -5.49 15.51
N GLU A 403 -4.59 -6.76 15.82
CA GLU A 403 -5.34 -7.18 17.02
C GLU A 403 -4.63 -6.73 18.31
N MET A 404 -3.30 -6.77 18.34
CA MET A 404 -2.52 -6.29 19.48
C MET A 404 -2.73 -4.79 19.72
N ILE A 405 -2.67 -3.96 18.67
CA ILE A 405 -2.83 -2.50 18.81
C ILE A 405 -4.28 -2.03 18.96
N GLU A 406 -5.26 -2.85 18.58
CA GLU A 406 -6.69 -2.56 18.85
C GLU A 406 -6.99 -2.48 20.35
N ASN A 407 -6.11 -3.04 21.18
CA ASN A 407 -6.18 -3.01 22.63
C ASN A 407 -5.29 -1.94 23.30
N TRP A 408 -4.65 -1.05 22.51
CA TRP A 408 -3.71 -0.02 23.00
C TRP A 408 -4.30 1.39 23.02
#